data_AF-A0A9P0HBT0-F1
#
_entry.id   AF-A0A9P0HBT0-F1
#
_cell.length_a   1.000
_cell.length_b   1.000
_cell.length_c   1.000
_cell.angle_alpha   90.00
_cell.angle_beta   90.00
_cell.angle_gamma   90.00
#
_symmetry.space_group_name_H-M   'P 1'
#
loop_
_entity.id
_entity.type
_entity.pdbx_description
1 polymer ?
#
loop_
_entity_poly.entity_id
_entity_poly.type
_entity_poly.pdbx_seq_one_letter_code
_entity_poly.pdbx_strand_id
1 'polypeptide(L)'
;MEWLGSSIDTFYSLSSWYLGSAMTSCYILYYLFEVVKKPILATNPKGKFSEFIEKNMPLLKEKFWPTLWCIESRAQTIIAALVRVSFIPVISYKREILKLKDGGEVCLDSLEPKEGSSSNAPTIIVLPGLTGSSNSDYIKGLALTASDLGIRLVVFNQRGIGIRITTPRTYCASNCEDLVEVIDHVKSKYEGSILGAVGISMGGLILGNYLSSPEGTKTPLSCAMIISVPWNVHIGTQSIETPVVNMLLNRHLASGLCNIVRSMRSVLDTGKYAIDDILKSKTIREFDSKYTARAFGYKDVTDYYNHATIHDKIHKVTIPVLCLSSADDPFQPIEGIPMDDAYKMDNLCIVVTSRGGHIGFMEGLCPINKEQYMFRIFGEYFKTMLLEDGVKHFQKESEVLT
;
A
#
# COMPACT_ATOMS: atom_id res chain seq x y z
N MET A 1 -39.23 36.54 37.18
CA MET A 1 -38.88 35.57 36.12
C MET A 1 -38.67 36.31 34.79
N GLU A 2 -37.74 37.25 34.72
CA GLU A 2 -37.39 37.97 33.47
C GLU A 2 -35.90 37.83 33.10
N TRP A 3 -35.09 37.28 34.00
CA TRP A 3 -33.64 37.12 33.79
C TRP A 3 -33.24 35.83 33.05
N LEU A 4 -34.20 34.95 32.75
CA LEU A 4 -33.99 33.75 31.94
C LEU A 4 -34.46 33.92 30.47
N GLY A 5 -35.19 35.01 30.16
CA GLY A 5 -35.71 35.28 28.82
C GLY A 5 -34.70 35.94 27.88
N SER A 6 -33.77 36.76 28.39
CA SER A 6 -32.82 37.50 27.54
C SER A 6 -31.68 36.64 26.99
N SER A 7 -31.36 35.53 27.64
CA SER A 7 -30.26 34.65 27.21
C SER A 7 -30.58 33.88 25.92
N ILE A 8 -31.87 33.64 25.65
CA ILE A 8 -32.33 32.90 24.48
C ILE A 8 -32.36 33.81 23.23
N ASP A 9 -32.83 35.05 23.36
CA ASP A 9 -32.83 36.03 22.25
C ASP A 9 -31.43 36.50 21.84
N THR A 10 -30.47 36.48 22.79
CA THR A 10 -29.06 36.80 22.47
C THR A 10 -28.44 35.71 21.57
N PHE A 11 -28.87 34.44 21.70
CA PHE A 11 -28.40 33.36 20.84
C PHE A 11 -28.95 33.44 19.41
N TYR A 12 -30.18 33.96 19.23
CA TYR A 12 -30.77 34.17 17.91
C TYR A 12 -30.25 35.42 17.17
N SER A 13 -29.54 36.32 17.86
CA SER A 13 -28.93 37.53 17.28
C SER A 13 -27.45 37.41 16.94
N LEU A 14 -26.80 36.27 17.22
CA LEU A 14 -25.50 35.96 16.64
C LEU A 14 -25.67 35.83 15.13
N SER A 15 -25.18 36.82 14.41
CA SER A 15 -25.13 36.78 12.95
C SER A 15 -24.41 35.50 12.48
N SER A 16 -24.89 34.94 11.38
CA SER A 16 -24.31 33.76 10.74
C SER A 16 -22.79 33.88 10.49
N TRP A 17 -22.27 35.10 10.37
CA TRP A 17 -20.84 35.37 10.19
C TRP A 17 -20.00 35.09 11.44
N TYR A 18 -20.50 35.37 12.65
CA TYR A 18 -19.78 35.04 13.88
C TYR A 18 -19.70 33.52 14.05
N LEU A 19 -20.81 32.82 13.80
CA LEU A 19 -20.85 31.35 13.88
C LEU A 19 -19.91 30.72 12.85
N GLY A 20 -19.93 31.18 11.59
CA GLY A 20 -19.01 30.72 10.55
C GLY A 20 -17.54 30.98 10.88
N SER A 21 -17.23 32.16 11.44
CA SER A 21 -15.87 32.52 11.86
C SER A 21 -15.40 31.67 13.05
N ALA A 22 -16.27 31.42 14.02
CA ALA A 22 -15.98 30.56 15.15
C ALA A 22 -15.74 29.11 14.70
N MET A 23 -16.61 28.56 13.84
CA MET A 23 -16.43 27.21 13.27
C MET A 23 -15.13 27.08 12.49
N THR A 24 -14.79 28.08 11.67
CA THR A 24 -13.53 28.11 10.91
C THR A 24 -12.33 28.17 11.85
N SER A 25 -12.39 29.00 12.90
CA SER A 25 -11.31 29.12 13.88
C SER A 25 -11.13 27.81 14.67
N CYS A 26 -12.23 27.21 15.15
CA CYS A 26 -12.23 25.90 15.77
C CYS A 26 -11.65 24.83 14.84
N TYR A 27 -12.01 24.87 13.55
CA TYR A 27 -11.49 23.94 12.57
C TYR A 27 -9.98 24.11 12.33
N ILE A 28 -9.50 25.35 12.18
CA ILE A 28 -8.07 25.63 12.02
C ILE A 28 -7.29 25.18 13.25
N LEU A 29 -7.79 25.44 14.45
CA LEU A 29 -7.18 24.96 15.70
C LEU A 29 -7.15 23.43 15.72
N TYR A 30 -8.28 22.77 15.46
CA TYR A 30 -8.36 21.32 15.34
C TYR A 30 -7.32 20.79 14.32
N TYR A 31 -7.24 21.39 13.15
CA TYR A 31 -6.31 20.98 12.11
C TYR A 31 -4.85 21.12 12.56
N LEU A 32 -4.46 22.26 13.13
CA LEU A 32 -3.08 22.52 13.55
C LEU A 32 -2.62 21.66 14.74
N PHE A 33 -3.53 21.32 15.67
CA PHE A 33 -3.21 20.59 16.88
C PHE A 33 -3.46 19.08 16.78
N GLU A 34 -4.52 18.66 16.08
CA GLU A 34 -4.91 17.24 15.99
C GLU A 34 -4.52 16.57 14.68
N VAL A 35 -4.47 17.31 13.58
CA VAL A 35 -4.21 16.76 12.25
C VAL A 35 -2.76 16.90 11.84
N VAL A 36 -2.18 18.10 11.95
CA VAL A 36 -0.78 18.37 11.55
C VAL A 36 0.17 17.89 12.64
N LYS A 37 0.54 16.60 12.55
CA LYS A 37 1.40 15.91 13.51
C LYS A 37 2.63 15.37 12.80
N LYS A 38 3.71 15.21 13.57
CA LYS A 38 4.82 14.34 13.15
C LYS A 38 4.32 12.90 13.12
N PRO A 39 4.73 12.08 12.14
CA PRO A 39 4.37 10.68 12.15
C PRO A 39 4.92 9.99 13.40
N ILE A 40 4.20 8.99 13.90
CA ILE A 40 4.70 8.08 14.91
C ILE A 40 5.63 7.09 14.21
N LEU A 41 6.81 6.86 14.77
CA LEU A 41 7.77 5.89 14.25
C LEU A 41 7.83 4.71 15.22
N ALA A 42 7.23 3.58 14.84
CA ALA A 42 7.36 2.32 15.57
C ALA A 42 8.52 1.51 14.97
N THR A 43 9.68 1.60 15.61
CA THR A 43 10.94 0.94 15.26
C THR A 43 11.73 0.75 16.55
N ASN A 44 12.62 -0.25 16.64
CA ASN A 44 13.48 -0.40 17.81
C ASN A 44 14.32 0.88 18.02
N PRO A 45 14.14 1.66 19.10
CA PRO A 45 14.84 2.94 19.29
C PRO A 45 16.36 2.81 19.39
N LYS A 46 16.86 1.62 19.73
CA LYS A 46 18.29 1.30 19.80
C LYS A 46 18.74 0.43 18.62
N GLY A 47 17.85 0.15 17.68
CA GLY A 47 18.12 -0.68 16.52
C GLY A 47 18.81 0.13 15.43
N LYS A 48 19.70 -0.54 14.69
CA LYS A 48 20.45 0.06 13.58
C LYS A 48 19.57 0.73 12.53
N PHE A 49 18.39 0.16 12.23
CA PHE A 49 17.49 0.77 11.26
C PHE A 49 16.88 2.07 11.80
N SER A 50 16.61 2.20 13.10
CA SER A 50 16.17 3.46 13.69
C SER A 50 17.24 4.55 13.54
N GLU A 51 18.48 4.25 13.89
CA GLU A 51 19.61 5.20 13.73
C GLU A 51 19.78 5.61 12.26
N PHE A 52 19.68 4.64 11.34
CA PHE A 52 19.76 4.89 9.90
C PHE A 52 18.64 5.81 9.42
N ILE A 53 17.39 5.54 9.82
CA ILE A 53 16.22 6.34 9.47
C ILE A 53 16.34 7.75 10.04
N GLU A 54 16.72 7.88 11.32
CA GLU A 54 16.93 9.17 11.95
C GLU A 54 18.02 9.98 11.25
N LYS A 55 19.10 9.37 10.80
CA LYS A 55 20.19 10.09 10.14
C LYS A 55 19.82 10.51 8.72
N ASN A 56 19.16 9.65 7.96
CA ASN A 56 19.10 9.79 6.51
C ASN A 56 17.70 10.12 5.95
N MET A 57 16.63 10.06 6.75
CA MET A 57 15.27 10.39 6.31
C MET A 57 14.68 11.61 7.05
N PRO A 58 15.07 12.85 6.67
CA PRO A 58 14.55 14.05 7.29
C PRO A 58 13.03 14.21 7.18
N LEU A 59 12.38 13.69 6.14
CA LEU A 59 10.93 13.80 5.97
C LEU A 59 10.14 13.21 7.14
N LEU A 60 10.68 12.18 7.79
CA LEU A 60 10.05 11.53 8.95
C LEU A 60 10.15 12.37 10.24
N LYS A 61 11.00 13.41 10.25
CA LYS A 61 11.12 14.37 11.37
C LYS A 61 10.20 15.58 11.21
N GLU A 62 9.69 15.81 10.01
CA GLU A 62 8.79 16.90 9.67
C GLU A 62 7.35 16.57 10.05
N LYS A 63 6.52 17.60 10.15
CA LYS A 63 5.06 17.40 10.30
C LYS A 63 4.49 17.06 8.93
N PHE A 64 3.64 16.04 8.86
CA PHE A 64 2.83 15.81 7.68
C PHE A 64 1.67 16.81 7.68
N TRP A 65 1.38 17.42 6.52
CA TRP A 65 0.28 18.38 6.33
C TRP A 65 -0.83 17.82 5.44
N PRO A 66 -1.71 16.93 5.97
CA PRO A 66 -2.83 16.39 5.21
C PRO A 66 -3.64 17.50 4.54
N THR A 67 -4.13 17.29 3.32
CA THR A 67 -4.88 18.34 2.61
C THR A 67 -6.03 18.92 3.44
N LEU A 68 -5.94 20.23 3.73
CA LEU A 68 -6.76 20.93 4.71
C LEU A 68 -8.26 20.74 4.54
N TRP A 69 -8.78 20.68 3.30
CA TRP A 69 -10.21 20.55 3.05
C TRP A 69 -10.68 19.09 2.92
N CYS A 70 -9.75 18.12 2.91
CA CYS A 70 -10.03 16.70 2.73
C CYS A 70 -9.99 15.96 4.08
N ILE A 71 -10.91 16.30 4.97
CA ILE A 71 -10.90 15.88 6.38
C ILE A 71 -11.14 14.38 6.54
N GLU A 72 -12.03 13.83 5.71
CA GLU A 72 -12.60 12.50 5.88
C GLU A 72 -11.72 11.45 5.18
N SER A 73 -11.40 10.33 5.84
CA SER A 73 -10.38 9.38 5.36
C SER A 73 -10.79 8.59 4.11
N ARG A 74 -12.07 8.28 3.94
CA ARG A 74 -12.61 7.69 2.71
C ARG A 74 -12.61 8.71 1.59
N ALA A 75 -12.95 9.97 1.91
CA ALA A 75 -12.84 11.06 0.95
C ALA A 75 -11.40 11.22 0.47
N GLN A 76 -10.39 11.15 1.35
CA GLN A 76 -8.98 11.15 0.94
C GLN A 76 -8.65 9.99 0.00
N THR A 77 -9.16 8.79 0.28
CA THR A 77 -8.96 7.60 -0.56
C THR A 77 -9.49 7.82 -1.99
N ILE A 78 -10.73 8.32 -2.11
CA ILE A 78 -11.38 8.51 -3.42
C ILE A 78 -10.85 9.75 -4.14
N ILE A 79 -10.74 10.88 -3.43
CA ILE A 79 -10.32 12.17 -4.00
C ILE A 79 -8.86 12.09 -4.44
N ALA A 80 -7.99 11.39 -3.72
CA ALA A 80 -6.61 11.19 -4.16
C ALA A 80 -6.55 10.55 -5.55
N ALA A 81 -7.33 9.50 -5.79
CA ALA A 81 -7.40 8.86 -7.10
C ALA A 81 -7.87 9.86 -8.19
N LEU A 82 -8.94 10.61 -7.93
CA LEU A 82 -9.49 11.59 -8.88
C LEU A 82 -8.52 12.75 -9.18
N VAL A 83 -7.90 13.30 -8.14
CA VAL A 83 -6.92 14.39 -8.26
C VAL A 83 -5.71 13.91 -9.06
N ARG A 84 -5.15 12.74 -8.72
CA ARG A 84 -3.99 12.17 -9.43
C ARG A 84 -4.28 11.86 -10.89
N VAL A 85 -5.47 11.35 -11.22
CA VAL A 85 -5.87 11.14 -12.63
C VAL A 85 -5.83 12.45 -13.43
N SER A 86 -6.11 13.59 -12.78
CA SER A 86 -6.18 14.89 -13.44
C SER A 86 -4.80 15.48 -13.80
N PHE A 87 -3.72 15.08 -13.12
CA PHE A 87 -2.38 15.65 -13.37
C PHE A 87 -1.28 14.63 -13.68
N ILE A 88 -1.45 13.35 -13.32
CA ILE A 88 -0.45 12.31 -13.60
C ILE A 88 -0.59 11.87 -15.06
N PRO A 89 0.45 12.08 -15.90
CA PRO A 89 0.38 11.74 -17.31
C PRO A 89 0.18 10.24 -17.54
N VAL A 90 -0.18 9.89 -18.77
CA VAL A 90 -0.10 8.50 -19.23
C VAL A 90 1.38 8.13 -19.35
N ILE A 91 1.74 6.94 -18.86
CA ILE A 91 3.10 6.41 -18.91
C ILE A 91 3.14 5.30 -19.96
N SER A 92 4.14 5.35 -20.83
CA SER A 92 4.42 4.28 -21.78
C SER A 92 5.38 3.28 -21.13
N TYR A 93 4.85 2.14 -20.69
CA TYR A 93 5.66 1.06 -20.12
C TYR A 93 6.12 0.09 -21.20
N LYS A 94 7.32 -0.49 -21.01
CA LYS A 94 7.74 -1.67 -21.76
C LYS A 94 7.16 -2.91 -21.09
N ARG A 95 6.12 -3.46 -21.71
CA ARG A 95 5.45 -4.69 -21.27
C ARG A 95 6.23 -5.93 -21.68
N GLU A 96 6.32 -6.86 -20.75
CA GLU A 96 6.82 -8.23 -20.93
C GLU A 96 5.79 -9.21 -20.36
N ILE A 97 5.56 -10.32 -21.04
CA ILE A 97 4.75 -11.43 -20.54
C ILE A 97 5.71 -12.49 -20.01
N LEU A 98 5.64 -12.76 -18.72
CA LEU A 98 6.42 -13.81 -18.07
C LEU A 98 5.54 -15.06 -17.96
N LYS A 99 6.01 -16.15 -18.56
CA LYS A 99 5.41 -17.48 -18.39
C LYS A 99 6.02 -18.14 -17.15
N LEU A 100 5.16 -18.54 -16.24
CA LEU A 100 5.51 -19.15 -14.95
C LEU A 100 5.62 -20.67 -15.08
N LYS A 101 6.27 -21.31 -14.11
CA LYS A 101 6.54 -22.76 -14.10
C LYS A 101 5.28 -23.61 -14.17
N ASP A 102 4.17 -23.14 -13.61
CA ASP A 102 2.87 -23.82 -13.65
C ASP A 102 2.12 -23.64 -14.99
N GLY A 103 2.72 -22.95 -15.97
CA GLY A 103 2.13 -22.63 -17.26
C GLY A 103 1.25 -21.37 -17.26
N GLY A 104 1.10 -20.72 -16.11
CA GLY A 104 0.47 -19.42 -15.96
C GLY A 104 1.24 -18.29 -16.61
N GLU A 105 0.57 -17.15 -16.77
CA GLU A 105 1.18 -15.94 -17.33
C GLU A 105 0.88 -14.72 -16.46
N VAL A 106 1.88 -13.86 -16.31
CA VAL A 106 1.79 -12.56 -15.65
C VAL A 106 2.44 -11.49 -16.52
N CYS A 107 2.09 -10.21 -16.28
CA CYS A 107 2.65 -9.09 -17.04
C CYS A 107 3.58 -8.23 -16.19
N LEU A 108 4.79 -8.00 -16.68
CA LEU A 108 5.74 -7.06 -16.11
C LEU A 108 5.76 -5.79 -16.97
N ASP A 109 5.41 -4.66 -16.37
CA ASP A 109 5.46 -3.36 -17.04
C ASP A 109 6.65 -2.57 -16.48
N SER A 110 7.70 -2.43 -17.28
CA SER A 110 8.93 -1.76 -16.89
C SER A 110 8.98 -0.30 -17.36
N LEU A 111 9.48 0.58 -16.50
CA LEU A 111 9.82 1.97 -16.79
C LEU A 111 11.29 2.19 -16.47
N GLU A 112 12.04 2.61 -17.48
CA GLU A 112 13.46 2.93 -17.34
C GLU A 112 13.66 4.32 -16.69
N PRO A 113 14.81 4.56 -16.06
CA PRO A 113 15.21 5.89 -15.61
C PRO A 113 15.21 6.92 -16.74
N LYS A 114 14.89 8.19 -16.43
CA LYS A 114 14.99 9.29 -17.41
C LYS A 114 16.43 9.62 -17.78
N GLU A 115 17.31 9.63 -16.78
CA GLU A 115 18.72 10.00 -16.90
C GLU A 115 19.59 8.95 -16.17
N GLY A 116 20.78 8.66 -16.69
CA GLY A 116 21.72 7.67 -16.14
C GLY A 116 21.92 6.44 -17.03
N SER A 117 23.02 5.70 -16.80
CA SER A 117 23.26 4.42 -17.50
C SER A 117 22.23 3.39 -17.05
N SER A 118 21.30 3.05 -17.94
CA SER A 118 20.24 2.07 -17.67
C SER A 118 20.82 0.71 -17.27
N SER A 119 22.02 0.34 -17.72
CA SER A 119 22.56 -1.01 -17.52
C SER A 119 22.64 -1.44 -16.05
N ASN A 120 22.99 -0.53 -15.13
CA ASN A 120 23.23 -0.84 -13.71
C ASN A 120 22.30 -0.07 -12.76
N ALA A 121 21.27 0.57 -13.28
CA ALA A 121 20.29 1.27 -12.44
C ALA A 121 19.68 0.29 -11.42
N PRO A 122 19.52 0.67 -10.13
CA PRO A 122 18.77 -0.12 -9.18
C PRO A 122 17.34 -0.36 -9.69
N THR A 123 16.73 -1.46 -9.26
CA THR A 123 15.40 -1.86 -9.75
C THR A 123 14.44 -2.05 -8.58
N ILE A 124 13.28 -1.40 -8.65
CA ILE A 124 12.18 -1.59 -7.69
C ILE A 124 11.08 -2.41 -8.36
N ILE A 125 10.71 -3.52 -7.73
CA ILE A 125 9.52 -4.30 -8.10
C ILE A 125 8.32 -3.73 -7.35
N VAL A 126 7.27 -3.37 -8.07
CA VAL A 126 6.05 -2.78 -7.49
C VAL A 126 4.90 -3.78 -7.57
N LEU A 127 4.26 -4.02 -6.43
CA LEU A 127 3.05 -4.83 -6.31
C LEU A 127 1.84 -3.91 -6.09
N PRO A 128 0.97 -3.75 -7.11
CA PRO A 128 -0.27 -3.01 -6.96
C PRO A 128 -1.24 -3.64 -5.93
N GLY A 129 -2.19 -2.83 -5.47
CA GLY A 129 -3.28 -3.27 -4.60
C GLY A 129 -4.33 -4.12 -5.31
N LEU A 130 -5.42 -4.41 -4.60
CA LEU A 130 -6.54 -5.18 -5.11
C LEU A 130 -7.10 -4.54 -6.40
N THR A 131 -7.20 -5.31 -7.48
CA THR A 131 -7.59 -4.86 -8.84
C THR A 131 -6.72 -3.74 -9.46
N GLY A 132 -5.60 -3.39 -8.82
CA GLY A 132 -4.66 -2.39 -9.32
C GLY A 132 -3.79 -2.92 -10.45
N SER A 133 -3.23 -2.00 -11.26
CA SER A 133 -2.32 -2.31 -12.37
C SER A 133 -1.28 -1.19 -12.54
N SER A 134 -0.35 -1.36 -13.50
CA SER A 134 0.57 -0.29 -13.94
C SER A 134 -0.10 1.03 -14.33
N ASN A 135 -1.38 0.99 -14.71
CA ASN A 135 -2.17 2.16 -15.08
C ASN A 135 -2.82 2.88 -13.88
N SER A 136 -2.80 2.29 -12.69
CA SER A 136 -3.33 2.93 -11.47
C SER A 136 -2.55 4.21 -11.16
N ASP A 137 -3.25 5.27 -10.76
CA ASP A 137 -2.69 6.61 -10.57
C ASP A 137 -1.55 6.64 -9.54
N TYR A 138 -1.70 5.95 -8.41
CA TYR A 138 -0.66 5.84 -7.39
C TYR A 138 0.57 5.08 -7.91
N ILE A 139 0.39 4.06 -8.75
CA ILE A 139 1.51 3.33 -9.37
C ILE A 139 2.26 4.23 -10.35
N LYS A 140 1.53 4.97 -11.18
CA LYS A 140 2.13 5.96 -12.10
C LYS A 140 2.91 7.04 -11.35
N GLY A 141 2.41 7.50 -10.20
CA GLY A 141 3.13 8.44 -9.35
C GLY A 141 4.46 7.88 -8.86
N LEU A 142 4.46 6.67 -8.29
CA LEU A 142 5.69 5.97 -7.86
C LEU A 142 6.66 5.73 -9.03
N ALA A 143 6.13 5.36 -10.20
CA ALA A 143 6.91 5.13 -11.42
C ALA A 143 7.64 6.40 -11.87
N LEU A 144 6.95 7.55 -11.88
CA LEU A 144 7.57 8.83 -12.21
C LEU A 144 8.63 9.22 -11.18
N THR A 145 8.35 9.07 -9.89
CA THR A 145 9.33 9.36 -8.82
C THR A 145 10.58 8.49 -8.96
N ALA A 146 10.42 7.18 -9.18
CA ALA A 146 11.57 6.28 -9.38
C ALA A 146 12.38 6.66 -10.62
N SER A 147 11.70 6.91 -11.74
CA SER A 147 12.34 7.28 -13.01
C SER A 147 13.09 8.62 -12.91
N ASP A 148 12.53 9.60 -12.18
CA ASP A 148 13.16 10.89 -11.88
C ASP A 148 14.39 10.75 -10.97
N LEU A 149 14.44 9.70 -10.13
CA LEU A 149 15.56 9.42 -9.22
C LEU A 149 16.70 8.59 -9.85
N GLY A 150 16.55 8.13 -11.10
CA GLY A 150 17.55 7.23 -11.69
C GLY A 150 17.29 5.74 -11.41
N ILE A 151 16.10 5.37 -10.92
CA ILE A 151 15.74 4.01 -10.50
C ILE A 151 14.79 3.38 -11.51
N ARG A 152 15.09 2.15 -11.95
CA ARG A 152 14.17 1.37 -12.78
C ARG A 152 13.00 0.88 -11.96
N LEU A 153 11.80 0.98 -12.51
CA LEU A 153 10.60 0.44 -11.89
C LEU A 153 10.02 -0.69 -12.73
N VAL A 154 9.69 -1.82 -12.09
CA VAL A 154 9.01 -2.96 -12.72
C VAL A 154 7.71 -3.21 -11.99
N VAL A 155 6.58 -2.93 -12.63
CA VAL A 155 5.26 -3.23 -12.07
C VAL A 155 4.93 -4.69 -12.34
N PHE A 156 4.72 -5.45 -11.27
CA PHE A 156 4.24 -6.82 -11.34
C PHE A 156 2.70 -6.82 -11.40
N ASN A 157 2.14 -6.91 -12.61
CA ASN A 157 0.71 -7.10 -12.80
C ASN A 157 0.36 -8.57 -12.59
N GLN A 158 -0.46 -8.82 -11.57
CA GLN A 158 -0.88 -10.14 -11.15
C GLN A 158 -1.71 -10.88 -12.21
N ARG A 159 -1.87 -12.20 -12.04
CA ARG A 159 -2.66 -13.04 -12.96
C ARG A 159 -4.03 -12.44 -13.23
N GLY A 160 -4.33 -12.22 -14.51
CA GLY A 160 -5.62 -11.68 -14.94
C GLY A 160 -5.69 -10.15 -14.98
N ILE A 161 -4.64 -9.43 -14.58
CA ILE A 161 -4.58 -7.98 -14.65
C ILE A 161 -3.86 -7.56 -15.93
N GLY A 162 -4.60 -6.97 -16.87
CA GLY A 162 -4.04 -6.51 -18.16
C GLY A 162 -3.71 -7.63 -19.14
N ILE A 163 -3.94 -8.90 -18.76
CA ILE A 163 -3.78 -10.10 -19.57
C ILE A 163 -4.88 -11.12 -19.20
N ARG A 164 -5.25 -12.01 -20.12
CA ARG A 164 -6.14 -13.13 -19.82
C ARG A 164 -5.34 -14.23 -19.11
N ILE A 165 -5.92 -14.86 -18.09
CA ILE A 165 -5.30 -16.04 -17.47
C ILE A 165 -5.26 -17.22 -18.44
N THR A 166 -4.21 -18.01 -18.35
CA THR A 166 -4.03 -19.26 -19.12
C THR A 166 -4.30 -20.51 -18.27
N THR A 167 -4.23 -20.37 -16.94
CA THR A 167 -4.49 -21.41 -15.94
C THR A 167 -5.76 -21.07 -15.15
N PRO A 168 -6.50 -22.06 -14.59
CA PRO A 168 -7.73 -21.83 -13.82
C PRO A 168 -7.45 -21.31 -12.39
N ARG A 169 -6.55 -20.33 -12.27
CA ARG A 169 -6.07 -19.72 -11.03
C ARG A 169 -5.84 -18.23 -11.26
N THR A 170 -6.30 -17.41 -10.33
CA THR A 170 -6.00 -15.96 -10.26
C THR A 170 -4.88 -15.72 -9.24
N TYR A 171 -4.97 -14.65 -8.44
CA TYR A 171 -4.05 -14.33 -7.35
C TYR A 171 -4.83 -14.08 -6.06
N CYS A 172 -4.16 -14.12 -4.90
CA CYS A 172 -4.73 -13.82 -3.60
C CYS A 172 -3.67 -13.20 -2.67
N ALA A 173 -4.08 -12.71 -1.51
CA ALA A 173 -3.21 -11.93 -0.61
C ALA A 173 -2.14 -12.76 0.12
N SER A 174 -2.34 -14.07 0.25
CA SER A 174 -1.45 -14.99 0.96
C SER A 174 -0.48 -15.74 0.05
N ASN A 175 -0.78 -15.85 -1.25
CA ASN A 175 0.06 -16.59 -2.20
C ASN A 175 1.15 -15.69 -2.78
N CYS A 176 2.41 -16.08 -2.59
CA CYS A 176 3.59 -15.41 -3.10
C CYS A 176 4.39 -16.21 -4.13
N GLU A 177 3.91 -17.37 -4.60
CA GLU A 177 4.63 -18.24 -5.57
C GLU A 177 5.00 -17.46 -6.85
N ASP A 178 4.04 -16.73 -7.42
CA ASP A 178 4.27 -15.93 -8.62
C ASP A 178 5.30 -14.82 -8.35
N LEU A 179 5.31 -14.25 -7.13
CA LEU A 179 6.27 -13.21 -6.77
C LEU A 179 7.69 -13.76 -6.69
N VAL A 180 7.88 -14.99 -6.18
CA VAL A 180 9.20 -15.65 -6.14
C VAL A 180 9.77 -15.74 -7.56
N GLU A 181 8.99 -16.26 -8.51
CA GLU A 181 9.41 -16.40 -9.91
C GLU A 181 9.68 -15.04 -10.57
N VAL A 182 8.88 -14.01 -10.26
CA VAL A 182 9.08 -12.65 -10.78
C VAL A 182 10.37 -12.03 -10.23
N ILE A 183 10.66 -12.19 -8.94
CA ILE A 183 11.89 -11.69 -8.33
C ILE A 183 13.11 -12.35 -8.97
N ASP A 184 13.09 -13.68 -9.15
CA ASP A 184 14.16 -14.41 -9.81
C ASP A 184 14.37 -13.96 -11.25
N HIS A 185 13.28 -13.78 -12.00
CA HIS A 185 13.31 -13.28 -13.38
C HIS A 185 13.90 -11.87 -13.47
N VAL A 186 13.43 -10.95 -12.64
CA VAL A 186 13.92 -9.55 -12.61
C VAL A 186 15.39 -9.51 -12.23
N LYS A 187 15.82 -10.30 -11.24
CA LYS A 187 17.23 -10.41 -10.84
C LYS A 187 18.11 -10.91 -12.00
N SER A 188 17.66 -11.94 -12.71
CA SER A 188 18.40 -12.48 -13.85
C SER A 188 18.45 -11.51 -15.04
N LYS A 189 17.35 -10.78 -15.29
CA LYS A 189 17.25 -9.85 -16.41
C LYS A 189 18.10 -8.59 -16.21
N TYR A 190 18.20 -8.11 -14.98
CA TYR A 190 18.98 -6.93 -14.61
C TYR A 190 20.14 -7.33 -13.70
N GLU A 191 21.01 -8.21 -14.23
CA GLU A 191 22.17 -8.71 -13.50
C GLU A 191 23.05 -7.56 -12.97
N GLY A 192 23.42 -7.63 -11.68
CA GLY A 192 24.18 -6.59 -10.99
C GLY A 192 23.34 -5.41 -10.48
N SER A 193 22.04 -5.34 -10.79
CA SER A 193 21.13 -4.32 -10.22
C SER A 193 20.82 -4.62 -8.76
N ILE A 194 20.90 -3.60 -7.91
CA ILE A 194 20.39 -3.67 -6.53
C ILE A 194 18.86 -3.68 -6.59
N LEU A 195 18.24 -4.68 -5.95
CA LEU A 195 16.79 -4.86 -5.99
C LEU A 195 16.10 -4.34 -4.72
N GLY A 196 15.04 -3.58 -4.90
CA GLY A 196 14.06 -3.25 -3.86
C GLY A 196 12.66 -3.71 -4.27
N ALA A 197 11.72 -3.73 -3.32
CA ALA A 197 10.31 -3.97 -3.65
C ALA A 197 9.38 -3.07 -2.85
N VAL A 198 8.25 -2.67 -3.45
CA VAL A 198 7.18 -1.97 -2.74
C VAL A 198 5.83 -2.64 -2.98
N GLY A 199 5.07 -2.87 -1.91
CA GLY A 199 3.73 -3.41 -1.97
C GLY A 199 2.70 -2.42 -1.43
N ILE A 200 1.62 -2.19 -2.17
CA ILE A 200 0.57 -1.25 -1.78
C ILE A 200 -0.70 -2.03 -1.46
N SER A 201 -1.30 -1.78 -0.30
CA SER A 201 -2.53 -2.45 0.15
C SER A 201 -2.41 -3.96 0.05
N MET A 202 -3.23 -4.64 -0.76
CA MET A 202 -3.11 -6.08 -0.97
C MET A 202 -1.76 -6.52 -1.54
N GLY A 203 -1.10 -5.69 -2.38
CA GLY A 203 0.27 -5.96 -2.83
C GLY A 203 1.28 -5.96 -1.68
N GLY A 204 1.01 -5.18 -0.63
CA GLY A 204 1.76 -5.20 0.63
C GLY A 204 1.58 -6.49 1.42
N LEU A 205 0.38 -7.10 1.39
CA LEU A 205 0.16 -8.42 2.00
C LEU A 205 0.95 -9.51 1.27
N ILE A 206 0.96 -9.50 -0.07
CA ILE A 206 1.70 -10.48 -0.87
C ILE A 206 3.21 -10.35 -0.60
N LEU A 207 3.71 -9.11 -0.62
CA LEU A 207 5.13 -8.83 -0.32
C LEU A 207 5.48 -9.20 1.13
N GLY A 208 4.65 -8.85 2.10
CA GLY A 208 4.87 -9.19 3.51
C GLY A 208 4.84 -10.69 3.79
N ASN A 209 3.93 -11.44 3.17
CA ASN A 209 3.89 -12.89 3.26
C ASN A 209 5.14 -13.52 2.62
N TYR A 210 5.59 -13.03 1.46
CA TYR A 210 6.86 -13.45 0.86
C TYR A 210 8.06 -13.19 1.78
N LEU A 211 8.21 -11.97 2.30
CA LEU A 211 9.33 -11.61 3.17
C LEU A 211 9.34 -12.41 4.48
N SER A 212 8.17 -12.91 4.90
CA SER A 212 8.02 -13.73 6.11
C SER A 212 8.01 -15.23 5.82
N SER A 213 8.16 -15.65 4.55
CA SER A 213 8.20 -17.05 4.13
C SER A 213 9.64 -17.60 4.15
N PRO A 214 9.83 -18.93 4.06
CA PRO A 214 11.15 -19.52 3.89
C PRO A 214 11.92 -18.96 2.68
N GLU A 215 11.24 -18.69 1.57
CA GLU A 215 11.82 -18.06 0.38
C GLU A 215 12.31 -16.64 0.68
N GLY A 216 11.55 -15.87 1.47
CA GLY A 216 11.91 -14.53 1.93
C GLY A 216 13.22 -14.47 2.71
N THR A 217 13.56 -15.53 3.46
CA THR A 217 14.83 -15.56 4.22
C THR A 217 16.08 -15.51 3.34
N LYS A 218 15.96 -15.94 2.07
CA LYS A 218 17.02 -15.93 1.05
C LYS A 218 16.74 -14.92 -0.06
N THR A 219 15.88 -13.94 0.21
CA THR A 219 15.47 -12.96 -0.77
C THR A 219 16.66 -12.20 -1.37
N PRO A 220 16.70 -11.96 -2.69
CA PRO A 220 17.70 -11.08 -3.29
C PRO A 220 17.38 -9.59 -3.12
N LEU A 221 16.23 -9.26 -2.52
CA LEU A 221 15.85 -7.88 -2.24
C LEU A 221 16.73 -7.31 -1.13
N SER A 222 17.28 -6.11 -1.35
CA SER A 222 18.09 -5.39 -0.36
C SER A 222 17.26 -4.56 0.61
N CYS A 223 16.06 -4.15 0.21
CA CYS A 223 15.11 -3.44 1.05
C CYS A 223 13.68 -3.59 0.52
N ALA A 224 12.69 -3.29 1.36
CA ALA A 224 11.31 -3.23 0.92
C ALA A 224 10.51 -2.10 1.57
N MET A 225 9.41 -1.73 0.93
CA MET A 225 8.43 -0.80 1.48
C MET A 225 7.02 -1.39 1.39
N ILE A 226 6.18 -1.16 2.38
CA ILE A 226 4.75 -1.50 2.31
C ILE A 226 3.89 -0.30 2.68
N ILE A 227 2.84 -0.03 1.92
CA ILE A 227 2.02 1.19 2.04
C ILE A 227 0.55 0.81 2.22
N SER A 228 -0.10 1.36 3.26
CA SER A 228 -1.51 1.12 3.60
C SER A 228 -1.89 -0.37 3.60
N VAL A 229 -1.06 -1.21 4.21
CA VAL A 229 -1.26 -2.66 4.23
C VAL A 229 -2.24 -3.06 5.34
N PRO A 230 -3.33 -3.79 5.05
CA PRO A 230 -4.23 -4.27 6.11
C PRO A 230 -3.59 -5.42 6.90
N TRP A 231 -2.66 -5.09 7.81
CA TRP A 231 -1.81 -6.00 8.58
C TRP A 231 -2.54 -7.21 9.15
N ASN A 232 -3.71 -6.97 9.73
CA ASN A 232 -4.65 -7.98 10.20
C ASN A 232 -5.90 -7.94 9.31
N VAL A 233 -6.05 -8.98 8.48
CA VAL A 233 -7.12 -9.05 7.46
C VAL A 233 -8.50 -9.20 8.09
N HIS A 234 -8.59 -9.79 9.28
CA HIS A 234 -9.86 -9.91 10.01
C HIS A 234 -10.36 -8.54 10.47
N ILE A 235 -9.49 -7.77 11.13
CA ILE A 235 -9.78 -6.42 11.60
C ILE A 235 -10.09 -5.50 10.41
N GLY A 236 -9.28 -5.58 9.34
CA GLY A 236 -9.50 -4.79 8.13
C GLY A 236 -10.83 -5.10 7.43
N THR A 237 -11.20 -6.39 7.33
CA THR A 237 -12.49 -6.78 6.75
C THR A 237 -13.66 -6.33 7.62
N GLN A 238 -13.54 -6.40 8.96
CA GLN A 238 -14.58 -5.89 9.85
C GLN A 238 -14.75 -4.37 9.70
N SER A 239 -13.65 -3.64 9.58
CA SER A 239 -13.64 -2.19 9.35
C SER A 239 -14.27 -1.81 8.01
N ILE A 240 -13.97 -2.51 6.91
CA ILE A 240 -14.60 -2.17 5.62
C ILE A 240 -16.10 -2.57 5.57
N GLU A 241 -16.53 -3.48 6.42
CA GLU A 241 -17.94 -3.87 6.56
C GLU A 241 -18.73 -2.93 7.50
N THR A 242 -18.05 -2.10 8.29
CA THR A 242 -18.68 -1.19 9.25
C THR A 242 -17.97 0.17 9.35
N PRO A 243 -18.65 1.31 9.19
CA PRO A 243 -20.09 1.53 9.03
C PRO A 243 -20.59 1.36 7.58
N VAL A 244 -21.90 1.52 7.34
CA VAL A 244 -22.58 1.32 6.03
C VAL A 244 -21.89 2.02 4.85
N VAL A 245 -21.32 3.22 5.06
CA VAL A 245 -20.59 3.93 4.00
C VAL A 245 -19.35 3.16 3.53
N ASN A 246 -18.68 2.39 4.40
CA ASN A 246 -17.57 1.51 4.01
C ASN A 246 -18.08 0.33 3.18
N MET A 247 -19.31 -0.15 3.42
CA MET A 247 -19.89 -1.22 2.60
C MET A 247 -20.07 -0.83 1.14
N LEU A 248 -20.27 0.46 0.82
CA LEU A 248 -20.33 0.91 -0.58
C LEU A 248 -18.98 0.71 -1.28
N LEU A 249 -17.88 1.03 -0.59
CA LEU A 249 -16.53 0.79 -1.07
C LEU A 249 -16.23 -0.71 -1.18
N ASN A 250 -16.61 -1.50 -0.18
CA ASN A 250 -16.51 -2.96 -0.19
C ASN A 250 -17.24 -3.56 -1.40
N ARG A 251 -18.46 -3.09 -1.69
CA ARG A 251 -19.25 -3.52 -2.85
C ARG A 251 -18.60 -3.14 -4.18
N HIS A 252 -18.01 -1.96 -4.27
CA HIS A 252 -17.26 -1.54 -5.46
C HIS A 252 -16.07 -2.48 -5.72
N LEU A 253 -15.28 -2.77 -4.69
CA LEU A 253 -14.13 -3.69 -4.79
C LEU A 253 -14.55 -5.13 -5.13
N ALA A 254 -15.62 -5.63 -4.49
CA ALA A 254 -16.18 -6.94 -4.80
C ALA A 254 -16.68 -7.03 -6.25
N SER A 255 -17.26 -5.95 -6.79
CA SER A 255 -17.66 -5.86 -8.20
C SER A 255 -16.44 -5.96 -9.12
N GLY A 256 -15.33 -5.29 -8.79
CA GLY A 256 -14.06 -5.41 -9.52
C GLY A 256 -13.54 -6.85 -9.58
N LEU A 257 -13.53 -7.54 -8.43
CA LEU A 257 -13.19 -8.96 -8.34
C LEU A 257 -14.11 -9.86 -9.18
N CYS A 258 -15.43 -9.61 -9.12
CA CYS A 258 -16.40 -10.31 -9.96
C CYS A 258 -16.18 -10.03 -11.45
N ASN A 259 -15.78 -8.81 -11.84
CA ASN A 259 -15.48 -8.46 -13.22
C ASN A 259 -14.26 -9.23 -13.76
N ILE A 260 -13.22 -9.41 -12.93
CA ILE A 260 -12.05 -10.24 -13.25
C ILE A 260 -12.52 -11.67 -13.57
N VAL A 261 -13.27 -12.29 -12.64
CA VAL A 261 -13.80 -13.66 -12.84
C VAL A 261 -14.70 -13.74 -14.08
N ARG A 262 -15.56 -12.74 -14.30
CA ARG A 262 -16.45 -12.69 -15.47
C ARG A 262 -15.67 -12.66 -16.79
N SER A 263 -14.62 -11.85 -16.85
CA SER A 263 -13.77 -11.75 -18.05
C SER A 263 -12.99 -13.03 -18.37
N MET A 264 -12.82 -13.90 -17.36
CA MET A 264 -12.02 -15.12 -17.43
C MET A 264 -12.85 -16.39 -17.30
N ARG A 265 -14.19 -16.28 -17.42
CA ARG A 265 -15.12 -17.40 -17.23
C ARG A 265 -14.72 -18.63 -18.06
N SER A 266 -14.31 -18.45 -19.32
CA SER A 266 -13.95 -19.56 -20.20
C SER A 266 -12.78 -20.41 -19.70
N VAL A 267 -11.89 -19.85 -18.87
CA VAL A 267 -10.73 -20.56 -18.31
C VAL A 267 -11.01 -21.05 -16.88
N LEU A 268 -11.82 -20.30 -16.11
CA LEU A 268 -12.17 -20.65 -14.73
C LEU A 268 -13.28 -21.70 -14.63
N ASP A 269 -14.16 -21.78 -15.62
CA ASP A 269 -15.30 -22.70 -15.65
C ASP A 269 -14.86 -24.13 -15.96
N THR A 270 -14.20 -24.73 -14.97
CA THR A 270 -13.68 -26.10 -14.98
C THR A 270 -14.67 -27.11 -14.38
N GLY A 271 -15.91 -26.69 -14.08
CA GLY A 271 -16.88 -27.45 -13.30
C GLY A 271 -16.60 -27.50 -11.79
N LYS A 272 -15.47 -26.94 -11.32
CA LYS A 272 -15.09 -26.91 -9.89
C LYS A 272 -15.76 -25.79 -9.09
N TYR A 273 -16.22 -24.74 -9.75
CA TYR A 273 -16.74 -23.53 -9.10
C TYR A 273 -18.11 -23.17 -9.65
N ALA A 274 -19.04 -22.79 -8.76
CA ALA A 274 -20.30 -22.17 -9.15
C ALA A 274 -20.04 -20.71 -9.54
N ILE A 275 -19.54 -20.48 -10.76
CA ILE A 275 -19.14 -19.15 -11.26
C ILE A 275 -20.29 -18.15 -11.11
N ASP A 276 -21.52 -18.55 -11.45
CA ASP A 276 -22.68 -17.66 -11.34
C ASP A 276 -22.99 -17.22 -9.91
N ASP A 277 -22.64 -18.01 -8.89
CA ASP A 277 -22.81 -17.63 -7.49
C ASP A 277 -21.66 -16.75 -6.97
N ILE A 278 -20.45 -16.94 -7.52
CA ILE A 278 -19.30 -16.07 -7.27
C ILE A 278 -19.59 -14.68 -7.81
N LEU A 279 -20.14 -14.57 -9.03
CA LEU A 279 -20.45 -13.29 -9.69
C LEU A 279 -21.58 -12.49 -9.00
N LYS A 280 -22.32 -13.10 -8.06
CA LYS A 280 -23.33 -12.44 -7.23
C LYS A 280 -22.78 -11.84 -5.93
N SER A 281 -21.48 -11.99 -5.66
CA SER A 281 -20.86 -11.52 -4.41
C SER A 281 -20.93 -10.00 -4.30
N LYS A 282 -21.33 -9.51 -3.12
CA LYS A 282 -21.50 -8.08 -2.83
C LYS A 282 -20.43 -7.54 -1.89
N THR A 283 -19.64 -8.41 -1.26
CA THR A 283 -18.51 -8.04 -0.39
C THR A 283 -17.27 -8.84 -0.75
N ILE A 284 -16.10 -8.33 -0.37
CA ILE A 284 -14.82 -9.04 -0.49
C ILE A 284 -14.89 -10.37 0.24
N ARG A 285 -15.43 -10.39 1.48
CA ARG A 285 -15.60 -11.61 2.27
C ARG A 285 -16.47 -12.66 1.57
N GLU A 286 -17.57 -12.25 0.94
CA GLU A 286 -18.42 -13.16 0.16
C GLU A 286 -17.66 -13.73 -1.05
N PHE A 287 -16.93 -12.88 -1.78
CA PHE A 287 -16.12 -13.31 -2.91
C PHE A 287 -15.03 -14.29 -2.46
N ASP A 288 -14.32 -13.96 -1.38
CA ASP A 288 -13.24 -14.79 -0.86
C ASP A 288 -13.74 -16.14 -0.34
N SER A 289 -14.90 -16.17 0.32
CA SER A 289 -15.54 -17.41 0.77
C SER A 289 -15.96 -18.32 -0.39
N LYS A 290 -16.52 -17.74 -1.46
CA LYS A 290 -17.05 -18.50 -2.60
C LYS A 290 -16.00 -18.89 -3.62
N TYR A 291 -14.96 -18.07 -3.79
CA TYR A 291 -13.93 -18.24 -4.81
C TYR A 291 -12.54 -18.38 -4.20
N THR A 292 -11.98 -17.35 -3.58
CA THR A 292 -10.55 -17.31 -3.20
C THR A 292 -10.16 -18.47 -2.27
N ALA A 293 -10.88 -18.68 -1.17
CA ALA A 293 -10.61 -19.75 -0.22
C ALA A 293 -10.59 -21.11 -0.93
N ARG A 294 -11.60 -21.37 -1.78
CA ARG A 294 -11.73 -22.64 -2.51
C ARG A 294 -10.68 -22.81 -3.60
N ALA A 295 -10.40 -21.75 -4.35
CA ALA A 295 -9.48 -21.76 -5.48
C ALA A 295 -8.02 -21.99 -5.04
N PHE A 296 -7.68 -21.56 -3.82
CA PHE A 296 -6.36 -21.74 -3.22
C PHE A 296 -6.31 -22.88 -2.18
N GLY A 297 -7.37 -23.69 -2.08
CA GLY A 297 -7.38 -24.90 -1.24
C GLY A 297 -7.48 -24.66 0.27
N TYR A 298 -7.88 -23.47 0.70
CA TYR A 298 -8.16 -23.17 2.11
C TYR A 298 -9.46 -23.83 2.56
N LYS A 299 -9.52 -24.18 3.86
CA LYS A 299 -10.71 -24.79 4.46
C LYS A 299 -11.94 -23.89 4.34
N ASP A 300 -11.75 -22.61 4.65
CA ASP A 300 -12.77 -21.58 4.63
C ASP A 300 -12.12 -20.18 4.53
N VAL A 301 -12.93 -19.13 4.50
CA VAL A 301 -12.45 -17.74 4.41
C VAL A 301 -11.64 -17.33 5.65
N THR A 302 -11.94 -17.89 6.83
CA THR A 302 -11.21 -17.59 8.06
C THR A 302 -9.81 -18.18 7.99
N ASP A 303 -9.66 -19.40 7.51
CA ASP A 303 -8.38 -20.05 7.24
C ASP A 303 -7.55 -19.25 6.21
N TYR A 304 -8.17 -18.81 5.12
CA TYR A 304 -7.52 -17.90 4.17
C TYR A 304 -7.05 -16.60 4.83
N TYR A 305 -7.88 -15.94 5.65
CA TYR A 305 -7.53 -14.68 6.31
C TYR A 305 -6.42 -14.84 7.35
N ASN A 306 -6.34 -15.98 8.04
CA ASN A 306 -5.20 -16.32 8.90
C ASN A 306 -3.90 -16.40 8.09
N HIS A 307 -3.96 -17.02 6.90
CA HIS A 307 -2.82 -17.10 6.00
C HIS A 307 -2.49 -15.78 5.30
N ALA A 308 -3.45 -14.90 5.07
CA ALA A 308 -3.21 -13.60 4.45
C ALA A 308 -2.67 -12.56 5.45
N THR A 309 -3.05 -12.66 6.73
CA THR A 309 -2.61 -11.78 7.82
C THR A 309 -1.09 -11.84 7.99
N ILE A 310 -0.44 -10.68 8.00
CA ILE A 310 1.02 -10.53 8.18
C ILE A 310 1.39 -10.00 9.58
N HIS A 311 0.42 -9.48 10.34
CA HIS A 311 0.59 -8.95 11.70
C HIS A 311 1.48 -9.86 12.56
N ASP A 312 1.12 -11.15 12.66
CA ASP A 312 1.82 -12.11 13.51
C ASP A 312 3.06 -12.74 12.87
N LYS A 313 3.43 -12.36 11.64
CA LYS A 313 4.52 -12.97 10.86
C LYS A 313 5.72 -12.06 10.70
N ILE A 314 5.56 -10.77 10.97
CA ILE A 314 6.55 -9.75 10.61
C ILE A 314 7.92 -9.97 11.27
N HIS A 315 7.95 -10.61 12.45
CA HIS A 315 9.18 -11.01 13.15
C HIS A 315 10.11 -11.92 12.32
N LYS A 316 9.65 -12.49 11.21
CA LYS A 316 10.44 -13.33 10.29
C LYS A 316 11.17 -12.54 9.21
N VAL A 317 10.86 -11.26 9.03
CA VAL A 317 11.49 -10.43 8.01
C VAL A 317 12.94 -10.17 8.37
N THR A 318 13.84 -10.35 7.40
CA THR A 318 15.31 -10.27 7.62
C THR A 318 15.97 -9.05 6.98
N ILE A 319 15.29 -8.35 6.08
CA ILE A 319 15.80 -7.16 5.39
C ILE A 319 15.20 -5.88 5.97
N PRO A 320 15.79 -4.70 5.74
CA PRO A 320 15.17 -3.43 6.09
C PRO A 320 13.83 -3.21 5.39
N VAL A 321 12.77 -2.93 6.16
CA VAL A 321 11.43 -2.65 5.65
C VAL A 321 10.84 -1.38 6.26
N LEU A 322 10.48 -0.43 5.40
CA LEU A 322 9.72 0.76 5.80
C LEU A 322 8.24 0.55 5.54
N CYS A 323 7.39 0.81 6.52
CA CYS A 323 5.94 0.70 6.36
C CYS A 323 5.29 2.07 6.52
N LEU A 324 4.43 2.47 5.60
CA LEU A 324 3.64 3.70 5.70
C LEU A 324 2.18 3.35 5.95
N SER A 325 1.62 3.84 7.05
CA SER A 325 0.24 3.63 7.48
C SER A 325 -0.38 4.95 7.95
N SER A 326 -1.70 5.07 7.90
CA SER A 326 -2.42 6.18 8.53
C SER A 326 -3.33 5.67 9.64
N ALA A 327 -3.45 6.44 10.71
CA ALA A 327 -4.32 6.11 11.84
C ALA A 327 -5.83 6.15 11.48
N ASP A 328 -6.18 6.82 10.38
CA ASP A 328 -7.55 6.97 9.90
C ASP A 328 -7.90 6.06 8.71
N ASP A 329 -7.05 5.10 8.34
CA ASP A 329 -7.25 4.20 7.20
C ASP A 329 -8.49 3.30 7.39
N PRO A 330 -9.51 3.37 6.51
CA PRO A 330 -10.73 2.56 6.65
C PRO A 330 -10.51 1.05 6.43
N PHE A 331 -9.39 0.63 5.83
CA PHE A 331 -9.03 -0.78 5.63
C PHE A 331 -8.08 -1.32 6.69
N GLN A 332 -7.43 -0.43 7.43
CA GLN A 332 -6.38 -0.77 8.39
C GLN A 332 -6.55 0.07 9.66
N PRO A 333 -7.49 -0.31 10.54
CA PRO A 333 -7.61 0.31 11.86
C PRO A 333 -6.28 0.27 12.62
N ILE A 334 -6.06 1.29 13.46
CA ILE A 334 -4.79 1.44 14.21
C ILE A 334 -4.50 0.24 15.11
N GLU A 335 -5.55 -0.42 15.63
CA GLU A 335 -5.46 -1.62 16.47
C GLU A 335 -4.92 -2.83 15.70
N GLY A 336 -5.05 -2.82 14.37
CA GLY A 336 -4.49 -3.85 13.50
C GLY A 336 -3.00 -3.69 13.22
N ILE A 337 -2.38 -2.57 13.61
CA ILE A 337 -0.97 -2.27 13.32
C ILE A 337 -0.07 -2.89 14.41
N PRO A 338 0.90 -3.75 14.06
CA PRO A 338 1.77 -4.44 15.03
C PRO A 338 2.90 -3.52 15.53
N MET A 339 2.57 -2.35 16.11
CA MET A 339 3.56 -1.39 16.61
C MET A 339 4.43 -2.00 17.72
N ASP A 340 3.83 -2.78 18.62
CA ASP A 340 4.54 -3.43 19.73
C ASP A 340 5.61 -4.41 19.27
N ASP A 341 5.38 -5.10 18.15
CA ASP A 341 6.38 -5.98 17.56
C ASP A 341 7.43 -5.21 16.76
N ALA A 342 7.03 -4.12 16.08
CA ALA A 342 7.96 -3.25 15.39
C ALA A 342 8.99 -2.58 16.33
N TYR A 343 8.60 -2.22 17.56
CA TYR A 343 9.54 -1.71 18.58
C TYR A 343 10.62 -2.72 19.00
N LYS A 344 10.47 -4.00 18.67
CA LYS A 344 11.43 -5.07 19.01
C LYS A 344 12.32 -5.46 17.83
N MET A 345 12.08 -4.90 16.64
CA MET A 345 12.75 -5.30 15.40
C MET A 345 13.80 -4.27 14.97
N ASP A 346 14.98 -4.75 14.59
CA ASP A 346 16.12 -3.91 14.19
C ASP A 346 16.10 -3.52 12.71
N ASN A 347 15.16 -4.05 11.94
CA ASN A 347 15.06 -3.92 10.49
C ASN A 347 13.65 -3.52 10.01
N LEU A 348 12.76 -3.12 10.92
CA LEU A 348 11.40 -2.70 10.60
C LEU A 348 11.12 -1.32 11.18
N CYS A 349 10.52 -0.44 10.38
CA CYS A 349 10.01 0.84 10.86
C CYS A 349 8.60 1.07 10.31
N ILE A 350 7.61 1.12 11.20
CA ILE A 350 6.24 1.47 10.86
C ILE A 350 6.02 2.95 11.13
N VAL A 351 5.84 3.72 10.06
CA VAL A 351 5.48 5.13 10.05
C VAL A 351 3.96 5.23 10.08
N VAL A 352 3.41 5.78 11.15
CA VAL A 352 1.96 6.00 11.30
C VAL A 352 1.68 7.50 11.28
N THR A 353 1.03 7.98 10.23
CA THR A 353 0.55 9.37 10.14
C THR A 353 -0.79 9.51 10.86
N SER A 354 -1.09 10.72 11.35
CA SER A 354 -2.39 11.03 11.97
C SER A 354 -3.57 10.87 11.00
N ARG A 355 -3.33 11.22 9.73
CA ARG A 355 -4.27 11.09 8.63
C ARG A 355 -3.58 10.62 7.36
N GLY A 356 -4.36 10.17 6.39
CA GLY A 356 -3.87 9.76 5.08
C GLY A 356 -4.88 8.95 4.29
N GLY A 357 -5.92 8.42 4.95
CA GLY A 357 -6.83 7.45 4.35
C GLY A 357 -6.10 6.24 3.77
N HIS A 358 -6.79 5.47 2.94
CA HIS A 358 -6.19 4.33 2.25
C HIS A 358 -5.48 4.81 0.98
N ILE A 359 -4.14 4.81 0.97
CA ILE A 359 -3.33 5.23 -0.20
C ILE A 359 -3.57 6.72 -0.59
N GLY A 360 -4.14 7.52 0.32
CA GLY A 360 -4.48 8.92 0.06
C GLY A 360 -3.27 9.84 0.18
N PHE A 361 -2.74 10.00 1.40
CA PHE A 361 -1.52 10.75 1.74
C PHE A 361 -1.31 12.06 0.93
N MET A 362 -2.39 12.78 0.66
CA MET A 362 -2.36 14.06 -0.04
C MET A 362 -1.86 15.15 0.90
N GLU A 363 -1.03 16.05 0.38
CA GLU A 363 -0.36 17.07 1.19
C GLU A 363 -0.68 18.49 0.71
N GLY A 364 -0.80 19.42 1.67
CA GLY A 364 -0.94 20.84 1.42
C GLY A 364 -2.33 21.28 0.95
N LEU A 365 -2.48 22.57 0.68
CA LEU A 365 -3.76 23.18 0.27
C LEU A 365 -4.24 22.72 -1.11
N CYS A 366 -3.29 22.52 -2.04
CA CYS A 366 -3.56 22.12 -3.41
C CYS A 366 -2.77 20.85 -3.75
N PRO A 367 -3.40 19.66 -3.63
CA PRO A 367 -2.72 18.38 -3.82
C PRO A 367 -2.51 17.98 -5.30
N ILE A 368 -2.46 18.96 -6.20
CA ILE A 368 -2.29 18.79 -7.65
C ILE A 368 -0.80 18.96 -8.00
N ASN A 369 0.04 18.15 -7.37
CA ASN A 369 1.47 18.14 -7.64
C ASN A 369 2.05 16.74 -7.38
N LYS A 370 3.27 16.50 -7.86
CA LYS A 370 3.98 15.23 -7.65
C LYS A 370 4.58 15.10 -6.24
N GLU A 371 4.56 16.17 -5.45
CA GLU A 371 5.12 16.25 -4.10
C GLU A 371 4.15 15.75 -3.03
N GLN A 372 3.29 14.78 -3.36
CA GLN A 372 2.45 14.15 -2.35
C GLN A 372 3.31 13.31 -1.40
N TYR A 373 2.94 13.28 -0.12
CA TYR A 373 3.73 12.68 0.95
C TYR A 373 4.10 11.22 0.69
N MET A 374 3.18 10.42 0.14
CA MET A 374 3.44 9.03 -0.24
C MET A 374 4.57 8.90 -1.28
N PHE A 375 4.60 9.77 -2.30
CA PHE A 375 5.63 9.75 -3.34
C PHE A 375 6.97 10.26 -2.80
N ARG A 376 6.93 11.30 -1.94
CA ARG A 376 8.13 11.86 -1.28
C ARG A 376 8.79 10.83 -0.36
N ILE A 377 8.03 10.16 0.52
CA ILE A 377 8.57 9.10 1.38
C ILE A 377 9.13 7.95 0.54
N PHE A 378 8.38 7.49 -0.47
CA PHE A 378 8.84 6.42 -1.36
C PHE A 378 10.18 6.79 -2.01
N GLY A 379 10.26 8.00 -2.57
CA GLY A 379 11.46 8.50 -3.22
C GLY A 379 12.64 8.62 -2.26
N GLU A 380 12.44 9.22 -1.08
CA GLU A 380 13.48 9.37 -0.06
C GLU A 380 14.00 8.01 0.41
N TYR A 381 13.11 7.08 0.77
CA TYR A 381 13.49 5.76 1.27
C TYR A 381 14.33 4.98 0.24
N PHE A 382 13.84 4.87 -1.00
CA PHE A 382 14.56 4.09 -2.02
C PHE A 382 15.81 4.79 -2.54
N LYS A 383 15.83 6.13 -2.59
CA LYS A 383 17.06 6.87 -2.89
C LYS A 383 18.15 6.55 -1.86
N THR A 384 17.83 6.69 -0.58
CA THR A 384 18.78 6.44 0.50
C THR A 384 19.20 4.97 0.59
N MET A 385 18.27 4.05 0.36
CA MET A 385 18.60 2.62 0.39
C MET A 385 19.42 2.17 -0.82
N LEU A 386 19.03 2.56 -2.04
CA LEU A 386 19.52 1.94 -3.28
C LEU A 386 20.61 2.75 -4.02
N LEU A 387 20.63 4.08 -3.86
CA LEU A 387 21.57 4.96 -4.59
C LEU A 387 22.68 5.51 -3.69
N GLU A 388 22.44 5.58 -2.38
CA GLU A 388 23.41 6.03 -1.39
C GLU A 388 24.07 4.82 -0.72
N ASP A 389 24.39 4.91 0.58
CA ASP A 389 25.11 3.85 1.30
C ASP A 389 24.20 2.88 2.09
N GLY A 390 22.89 2.92 1.90
CA GLY A 390 21.93 2.11 2.66
C GLY A 390 22.19 0.61 2.54
N VAL A 391 22.28 0.07 1.32
CA VAL A 391 22.57 -1.36 1.13
C VAL A 391 23.89 -1.78 1.78
N LYS A 392 24.95 -0.98 1.63
CA LYS A 392 26.26 -1.28 2.22
C LYS A 392 26.21 -1.28 3.75
N HIS A 393 25.42 -0.38 4.33
CA HIS A 393 25.24 -0.28 5.78
C HIS A 393 24.65 -1.56 6.37
N PHE A 394 23.73 -2.23 5.65
CA PHE A 394 23.10 -3.47 6.12
C PHE A 394 23.76 -4.76 5.62
N GLN A 395 24.57 -4.73 4.55
CA GLN A 395 25.33 -5.90 4.04
C GLN A 395 26.66 -6.15 4.76
N LYS A 396 27.38 -5.11 5.20
CA LYS A 396 28.73 -5.23 5.81
C LYS A 396 28.82 -6.10 7.08
N GLU A 397 27.70 -6.40 7.73
CA GLU A 397 27.67 -7.20 8.97
C GLU A 397 27.26 -8.66 8.75
N SER A 398 26.57 -8.98 7.66
CA SER A 398 26.22 -10.38 7.35
C SER A 398 27.48 -11.25 7.18
N GLU A 399 28.55 -10.64 6.68
CA GLU A 399 29.88 -11.26 6.50
C GLU A 399 30.72 -11.27 7.79
N VAL A 400 30.36 -10.50 8.82
CA VAL A 400 31.10 -10.46 10.11
C VAL A 400 30.53 -11.46 11.12
N LEU A 401 29.30 -11.95 10.88
CA LEU A 401 28.59 -12.94 11.70
C LEU A 401 28.60 -14.35 11.08
N THR A 402 29.34 -14.56 9.99
CA THR A 402 29.67 -15.88 9.41
C THR A 402 31.16 -16.14 9.57
#